data_AF-A0AA38F5D9-F1
#
_entry.id   AF-A0AA38F5D9-F1
#
_cell.length_a   1.000
_cell.length_b   1.000
_cell.length_c   1.000
_cell.angle_alpha   90.00
_cell.angle_beta   90.00
_cell.angle_gamma   90.00
#
_symmetry.space_group_name_H-M   'P 1'
#
loop_
_entity.id
_entity.type
_entity.pdbx_description
1 polymer ?
#
loop_
_entity_poly.entity_id
_entity_poly.type
_entity_poly.pdbx_seq_one_letter_code
_entity_poly.pdbx_strand_id
1 'polypeptide(L)'
;RLVFCILGFSKFLQDSLIYSHCNMVKEQSLLSTEIVPKGVDGSLPHAEFQTFSIRVRRRLPDFLHSVNLRHVKLGYHYLISNALYFLAVPLLLVIFSAEVGTLRRDDLWRFLEKPTFHFVSFLSVSGLIGFTACIYYMSSPEHIYLVDFACYKPSDELKVTRDTVISHSRDSGLFDDNSLEFQRKILERSGIGEHTYCPGALLASPTKLTMKDARAEAEMVMFGALDELFEKCRVKPKDIGILVVNCSLFNPTPSLSAMIINHYKMRGNILSFNLGGMGCSAGIIALDLAQNMLQNHGNSYAVVVSTENITLNWYHGTNRSMLLTNCLFRMGGAAILLSNKRKDRRRSKYQLSHIVRTHNGQDDKSYKCVFQEEDSNRTKGLTISKELMAVAGHALKANITTLGPSVLPLSEQILFFWPLFSRKVLKMDVKPYIPDFKLAFEHFCVHAGGRA
;
A
#
# COMPACT_ATOMS: atom_id res chain seq x y z
N ARG A 1 10.56 9.48 12.81
CA ARG A 1 9.79 8.44 12.12
C ARG A 1 8.30 8.58 12.43
N LEU A 2 7.49 8.70 11.39
CA LEU A 2 6.02 8.68 11.46
C LEU A 2 5.49 7.32 10.99
N VAL A 3 4.44 6.79 11.61
CA VAL A 3 3.78 5.56 11.13
C VAL A 3 2.28 5.73 10.89
N PHE A 4 1.88 5.22 9.73
CA PHE A 4 0.50 5.17 9.27
C PHE A 4 -0.13 3.82 9.65
N CYS A 5 -0.68 3.71 10.86
CA CYS A 5 -1.60 2.64 11.25
C CYS A 5 -2.99 2.88 10.64
N ILE A 6 -3.02 3.10 9.33
CA ILE A 6 -4.14 3.66 8.58
C ILE A 6 -5.02 2.54 8.02
N LEU A 7 -6.28 2.53 8.46
CA LEU A 7 -7.40 1.87 7.78
C LEU A 7 -8.13 2.79 6.78
N GLY A 8 -7.72 4.05 6.64
CA GLY A 8 -8.10 4.93 5.53
C GLY A 8 -7.55 6.37 5.65
N PHE A 9 -7.04 6.92 4.55
CA PHE A 9 -6.47 8.27 4.50
C PHE A 9 -7.54 9.35 4.68
N SER A 10 -7.21 10.39 5.43
CA SER A 10 -8.08 11.57 5.60
C SER A 10 -7.32 12.82 6.05
N LYS A 11 -6.29 12.68 6.90
CA LYS A 11 -5.73 13.84 7.62
C LYS A 11 -4.25 13.70 7.99
N PHE A 12 -3.34 13.93 7.03
CA PHE A 12 -1.99 14.45 7.30
C PHE A 12 -1.30 14.95 6.02
N LEU A 13 -0.08 15.48 6.23
CA LEU A 13 1.09 15.62 5.37
C LEU A 13 1.50 17.10 5.24
N GLN A 14 2.73 17.40 5.66
CA GLN A 14 3.39 18.69 5.52
C GLN A 14 4.90 18.47 5.68
N ASP A 15 5.65 18.81 4.62
CA ASP A 15 7.12 18.97 4.53
C ASP A 15 7.98 17.67 4.77
N SER A 16 9.19 17.41 4.19
CA SER A 16 10.02 18.10 3.16
C SER A 16 11.36 17.35 2.73
N LEU A 17 11.82 17.41 1.43
CA LEU A 17 13.24 17.56 0.84
C LEU A 17 13.93 16.48 -0.41
N ILE A 18 14.59 16.53 -1.76
CA ILE A 18 15.84 16.99 -2.86
C ILE A 18 17.12 16.07 -3.28
N TYR A 19 17.28 15.63 -4.55
CA TYR A 19 18.56 15.32 -5.32
C TYR A 19 19.58 14.20 -4.87
N SER A 20 20.45 13.56 -5.72
CA SER A 20 20.57 13.25 -7.18
C SER A 20 21.87 12.42 -7.43
N HIS A 21 22.10 11.53 -8.43
CA HIS A 21 21.32 10.91 -9.54
C HIS A 21 21.89 9.51 -9.94
N CYS A 22 21.59 9.02 -11.18
CA CYS A 22 22.34 8.06 -12.04
C CYS A 22 22.67 6.61 -11.57
N ASN A 23 22.82 5.59 -12.43
CA ASN A 23 22.28 5.30 -13.79
C ASN A 23 22.60 3.85 -14.26
N MET A 24 21.71 3.18 -15.02
CA MET A 24 21.94 2.01 -15.93
C MET A 24 22.43 0.65 -15.33
N VAL A 25 22.25 -0.57 -15.90
CA VAL A 25 21.52 -1.10 -17.10
C VAL A 25 21.09 -2.60 -16.91
N LYS A 26 20.30 -3.16 -17.87
CA LYS A 26 19.75 -4.55 -18.13
C LYS A 26 20.48 -5.79 -17.51
N GLU A 27 19.91 -7.00 -17.33
CA GLU A 27 19.05 -7.90 -18.17
C GLU A 27 18.06 -8.76 -17.30
N GLN A 28 16.87 -9.22 -17.74
CA GLN A 28 16.53 -10.46 -18.50
C GLN A 28 17.24 -11.76 -18.04
N SER A 29 16.60 -12.95 -17.89
CA SER A 29 15.21 -13.43 -18.12
C SER A 29 14.92 -14.74 -17.33
N LEU A 30 13.67 -15.25 -17.30
CA LEU A 30 13.29 -16.70 -17.30
C LEU A 30 11.78 -16.94 -17.01
N LEU A 31 10.99 -17.26 -18.05
CA LEU A 31 9.70 -17.96 -17.95
C LEU A 31 9.43 -18.70 -19.27
N SER A 32 9.14 -20.00 -19.21
CA SER A 32 8.67 -20.79 -20.37
C SER A 32 7.15 -20.98 -20.33
N THR A 33 6.53 -21.11 -21.50
CA THR A 33 5.12 -21.47 -21.64
C THR A 33 4.96 -22.60 -22.64
N GLU A 34 3.97 -23.46 -22.43
CA GLU A 34 3.67 -24.62 -23.26
C GLU A 34 2.21 -24.54 -23.70
N ILE A 35 1.97 -24.77 -25.00
CA ILE A 35 0.67 -24.62 -25.64
C ILE A 35 0.16 -26.02 -26.01
N VAL A 36 -1.01 -26.39 -25.49
CA VAL A 36 -1.65 -27.68 -25.77
C VAL A 36 -2.96 -27.43 -26.52
N PRO A 37 -3.09 -27.84 -27.79
CA PRO A 37 -4.37 -27.78 -28.50
C PRO A 37 -5.34 -28.82 -27.94
N LYS A 38 -6.63 -28.49 -27.96
CA LYS A 38 -7.72 -29.46 -27.77
C LYS A 38 -8.50 -29.57 -29.07
N GLY A 39 -8.59 -30.77 -29.64
CA GLY A 39 -9.70 -31.12 -30.51
C GLY A 39 -10.99 -31.23 -29.69
N VAL A 40 -12.13 -31.02 -30.34
CA VAL A 40 -13.46 -31.25 -29.79
C VAL A 40 -14.19 -32.15 -30.78
N ASP A 41 -14.46 -33.39 -30.40
CA ASP A 41 -15.31 -34.28 -31.18
C ASP A 41 -16.74 -33.72 -31.22
N GLY A 42 -17.30 -33.63 -32.42
CA GLY A 42 -18.31 -32.61 -32.73
C GLY A 42 -19.77 -32.99 -32.47
N SER A 43 -20.61 -31.98 -32.30
CA SER A 43 -22.04 -32.01 -32.67
C SER A 43 -22.73 -30.64 -32.52
N LEU A 44 -22.46 -29.71 -33.46
CA LEU A 44 -23.36 -28.60 -33.90
C LEU A 44 -22.59 -27.69 -34.89
N PRO A 45 -23.21 -27.18 -35.97
CA PRO A 45 -22.53 -26.31 -36.93
C PRO A 45 -22.52 -24.83 -36.53
N HIS A 46 -21.46 -24.13 -37.00
CA HIS A 46 -21.17 -22.69 -37.00
C HIS A 46 -20.18 -22.15 -35.94
N ALA A 47 -19.25 -21.32 -36.45
CA ALA A 47 -18.15 -20.62 -35.77
C ALA A 47 -17.03 -21.50 -35.16
N GLU A 48 -15.97 -21.74 -35.93
CA GLU A 48 -14.70 -22.29 -35.44
C GLU A 48 -13.96 -21.29 -34.53
N PHE A 49 -14.20 -21.36 -33.22
CA PHE A 49 -13.35 -20.68 -32.24
C PHE A 49 -12.24 -21.63 -31.73
N GLN A 50 -10.99 -21.37 -32.11
CA GLN A 50 -9.83 -22.08 -31.56
C GLN A 50 -9.62 -21.73 -30.07
N THR A 51 -10.26 -22.48 -29.17
CA THR A 51 -10.10 -22.29 -27.72
C THR A 51 -8.78 -22.88 -27.23
N PHE A 52 -7.74 -22.05 -27.11
CA PHE A 52 -6.47 -22.43 -26.48
C PHE A 52 -6.53 -22.28 -24.95
N SER A 53 -6.15 -23.32 -24.20
CA SER A 53 -6.15 -23.30 -22.72
C SER A 53 -4.74 -23.21 -22.15
N ILE A 54 -4.33 -22.04 -21.66
CA ILE A 54 -3.02 -21.85 -21.01
C ILE A 54 -3.04 -22.47 -19.61
N ARG A 55 -2.52 -23.69 -19.47
CA ARG A 55 -2.58 -24.46 -18.21
C ARG A 55 -1.46 -24.09 -17.23
N VAL A 56 -1.56 -22.92 -16.60
CA VAL A 56 -0.60 -22.47 -15.58
C VAL A 56 -0.64 -23.39 -14.35
N ARG A 57 0.34 -24.29 -14.19
CA ARG A 57 0.51 -25.16 -13.01
C ARG A 57 0.96 -24.35 -11.76
N ARG A 58 0.04 -23.60 -11.15
CA ARG A 58 0.24 -23.08 -9.78
C ARG A 58 0.05 -24.21 -8.75
N ARG A 59 1.14 -24.86 -8.34
CA ARG A 59 1.20 -25.46 -6.99
C ARG A 59 1.18 -24.32 -5.98
N LEU A 60 0.01 -23.97 -5.48
CA LEU A 60 -0.12 -23.13 -4.29
C LEU A 60 0.42 -23.91 -3.09
N PRO A 61 1.39 -23.37 -2.31
CA PRO A 61 1.75 -23.95 -1.03
C PRO A 61 0.59 -23.81 -0.05
N ASP A 62 0.41 -24.79 0.85
CA ASP A 62 -0.65 -24.71 1.85
C ASP A 62 -0.26 -23.71 2.96
N PHE A 63 -1.08 -22.67 3.15
CA PHE A 63 -0.71 -21.49 3.92
C PHE A 63 -1.01 -21.60 5.43
N LEU A 64 -1.54 -22.71 5.92
CA LEU A 64 -1.74 -22.90 7.37
C LEU A 64 -0.41 -23.00 8.15
N HIS A 65 0.71 -23.31 7.50
CA HIS A 65 2.05 -23.23 8.09
C HIS A 65 2.65 -21.79 8.12
N SER A 66 1.92 -20.78 7.63
CA SER A 66 2.46 -19.45 7.28
C SER A 66 3.09 -18.66 8.43
N VAL A 67 2.67 -18.82 9.69
CA VAL A 67 3.22 -18.03 10.81
C VAL A 67 4.69 -18.36 11.07
N ASN A 68 5.04 -19.64 11.11
CA ASN A 68 6.45 -20.06 11.22
C ASN A 68 7.20 -19.71 9.92
N LEU A 69 6.59 -19.91 8.74
CA LEU A 69 7.20 -19.56 7.47
C LEU A 69 7.42 -18.05 7.29
N ARG A 70 6.68 -17.15 7.96
CA ARG A 70 6.93 -15.69 7.94
C ARG A 70 8.24 -15.36 8.66
N HIS A 71 8.45 -15.95 9.85
CA HIS A 71 9.68 -15.77 10.63
C HIS A 71 10.88 -16.44 9.93
N VAL A 72 10.70 -17.67 9.44
CA VAL A 72 11.73 -18.36 8.65
C VAL A 72 12.06 -17.57 7.38
N LYS A 73 11.08 -17.08 6.60
CA LYS A 73 11.36 -16.24 5.42
C LYS A 73 12.03 -14.92 5.76
N LEU A 74 11.74 -14.29 6.90
CA LEU A 74 12.44 -13.06 7.31
C LEU A 74 13.91 -13.37 7.62
N GLY A 75 14.19 -14.44 8.37
CA GLY A 75 15.55 -14.92 8.62
C GLY A 75 16.27 -15.40 7.36
N TYR A 76 15.60 -16.10 6.45
CA TYR A 76 16.15 -16.58 5.18
C TYR A 76 16.40 -15.44 4.19
N HIS A 77 15.55 -14.41 4.16
CA HIS A 77 15.76 -13.20 3.38
C HIS A 77 16.91 -12.37 3.96
N TYR A 78 17.04 -12.29 5.28
CA TYR A 78 18.21 -11.68 5.92
C TYR A 78 19.51 -12.46 5.63
N LEU A 79 19.46 -13.80 5.67
CA LEU A 79 20.57 -14.68 5.30
C LEU A 79 20.95 -14.58 3.82
N ILE A 80 19.99 -14.54 2.89
CA ILE A 80 20.24 -14.42 1.45
C ILE A 80 20.72 -13.02 1.08
N SER A 81 20.06 -11.97 1.57
CA SER A 81 20.44 -10.57 1.25
C SER A 81 21.81 -10.21 1.83
N ASN A 82 22.21 -10.85 2.94
CA ASN A 82 23.55 -10.75 3.50
C ASN A 82 24.44 -11.97 3.16
N ALA A 83 24.05 -12.87 2.24
CA ALA A 83 24.81 -14.11 1.98
C ALA A 83 26.22 -13.81 1.47
N LEU A 84 26.36 -12.75 0.67
CA LEU A 84 27.66 -12.25 0.24
C LEU A 84 28.53 -11.80 1.41
N TYR A 85 27.98 -11.20 2.47
CA TYR A 85 28.74 -10.90 3.69
C TYR A 85 29.03 -12.17 4.50
N PHE A 86 28.04 -13.05 4.69
CA PHE A 86 28.20 -14.33 5.41
C PHE A 86 29.14 -15.33 4.69
N LEU A 87 29.44 -15.13 3.41
CA LEU A 87 30.45 -15.90 2.67
C LEU A 87 31.78 -15.13 2.57
N ALA A 88 31.77 -13.86 2.14
CA ALA A 88 32.99 -13.10 1.92
C ALA A 88 33.73 -12.75 3.21
N VAL A 89 33.05 -12.50 4.34
CA VAL A 89 33.71 -12.22 5.61
C VAL A 89 34.49 -13.44 6.13
N PRO A 90 33.91 -14.66 6.24
CA PRO A 90 34.72 -15.83 6.59
C PRO A 90 35.70 -16.22 5.50
N LEU A 91 35.45 -16.00 4.20
CA LEU A 91 36.46 -16.24 3.16
C LEU A 91 37.67 -15.30 3.33
N LEU A 92 37.45 -14.01 3.58
CA LEU A 92 38.49 -13.03 3.88
C LEU A 92 39.24 -13.42 5.16
N LEU A 93 38.54 -13.79 6.24
CA LEU A 93 39.16 -14.25 7.48
C LEU A 93 39.97 -15.54 7.29
N VAL A 94 39.50 -16.48 6.46
CA VAL A 94 40.24 -17.70 6.12
C VAL A 94 41.50 -17.35 5.33
N ILE A 95 41.43 -16.49 4.31
CA ILE A 95 42.60 -16.02 3.56
C ILE A 95 43.61 -15.33 4.50
N PHE A 96 43.15 -14.42 5.36
CA PHE A 96 43.99 -13.73 6.35
C PHE A 96 44.63 -14.72 7.34
N SER A 97 43.87 -15.70 7.83
CA SER A 97 44.38 -16.75 8.73
C SER A 97 45.31 -17.74 8.05
N ALA A 98 45.18 -17.94 6.73
CA ALA A 98 46.06 -18.80 5.95
C ALA A 98 47.40 -18.11 5.73
N GLU A 99 47.41 -16.84 5.31
CA GLU A 99 48.66 -16.06 5.23
C GLU A 99 49.34 -15.99 6.61
N VAL A 100 48.62 -15.62 7.68
CA VAL A 100 49.15 -15.60 9.06
C VAL A 100 49.60 -16.98 9.53
N GLY A 101 48.90 -18.05 9.17
CA GLY A 101 49.25 -19.44 9.53
C GLY A 101 50.50 -19.96 8.81
N THR A 102 50.83 -19.42 7.63
CA THR A 102 52.09 -19.73 6.92
C THR A 102 53.32 -18.98 7.46
N LEU A 103 53.15 -18.00 8.36
CA LEU A 103 54.25 -17.22 8.94
C LEU A 103 55.04 -18.00 10.00
N ARG A 104 55.84 -18.97 9.56
CA ARG A 104 56.94 -19.51 10.37
C ARG A 104 57.99 -18.40 10.57
N ARG A 105 58.45 -18.20 11.82
CA ARG A 105 59.28 -17.04 12.22
C ARG A 105 60.54 -16.82 11.38
N ASP A 106 61.10 -17.88 10.81
CA ASP A 106 62.39 -17.86 10.12
C ASP A 106 62.29 -17.51 8.62
N ASP A 107 61.11 -17.68 8.00
CA ASP A 107 60.88 -17.40 6.57
C ASP A 107 60.40 -15.96 6.29
N LEU A 108 59.89 -15.25 7.31
CA LEU A 108 59.37 -13.87 7.21
C LEU A 108 60.28 -12.96 6.37
N TRP A 109 61.56 -12.92 6.73
CA TRP A 109 62.54 -11.99 6.16
C TRP A 109 62.87 -12.27 4.69
N ARG A 110 62.67 -13.50 4.20
CA ARG A 110 62.91 -13.88 2.79
C ARG A 110 61.65 -13.83 1.92
N PHE A 111 60.46 -13.83 2.53
CA PHE A 111 59.21 -13.61 1.81
C PHE A 111 58.88 -12.12 1.62
N LEU A 112 59.21 -11.27 2.61
CA LEU A 112 58.94 -9.83 2.59
C LEU A 112 59.70 -9.04 1.52
N GLU A 113 60.81 -9.55 0.97
CA GLU A 113 61.61 -8.84 -0.05
C GLU A 113 61.09 -8.99 -1.50
N LYS A 114 59.97 -9.68 -1.74
CA LYS A 114 59.46 -9.93 -3.11
C LYS A 114 58.33 -8.97 -3.50
N PRO A 115 58.62 -7.86 -4.22
CA PRO A 115 57.62 -6.83 -4.53
C PRO A 115 56.46 -7.34 -5.42
N THR A 116 56.68 -8.39 -6.20
CA THR A 116 55.66 -9.02 -7.06
C THR A 116 54.50 -9.60 -6.27
N PHE A 117 54.72 -10.12 -5.06
CA PHE A 117 53.66 -10.75 -4.27
C PHE A 117 52.71 -9.70 -3.68
N HIS A 118 53.27 -8.62 -3.12
CA HIS A 118 52.49 -7.48 -2.62
C HIS A 118 51.56 -6.89 -3.69
N PHE A 119 52.03 -6.75 -4.94
CA PHE A 119 51.22 -6.22 -6.03
C PHE A 119 50.03 -7.13 -6.37
N VAL A 120 50.23 -8.45 -6.45
CA VAL A 120 49.16 -9.41 -6.79
C VAL A 120 48.13 -9.53 -5.67
N SER A 121 48.55 -9.64 -4.41
CA SER A 121 47.61 -9.67 -3.28
C SER A 121 46.85 -8.35 -3.12
N PHE A 122 47.50 -7.19 -3.33
CA PHE A 122 46.82 -5.89 -3.32
C PHE A 122 45.78 -5.78 -4.46
N LEU A 123 46.12 -6.22 -5.67
CA LEU A 123 45.22 -6.17 -6.82
C LEU A 123 44.02 -7.13 -6.67
N SER A 124 44.21 -8.32 -6.09
CA SER A 124 43.12 -9.26 -5.84
C SER A 124 42.17 -8.78 -4.74
N VAL A 125 42.69 -8.24 -3.63
CA VAL A 125 41.88 -7.68 -2.54
C VAL A 125 41.13 -6.42 -2.98
N SER A 126 41.78 -5.49 -3.70
CA SER A 126 41.10 -4.31 -4.24
C SER A 126 40.06 -4.66 -5.30
N GLY A 127 40.33 -5.67 -6.15
CA GLY A 127 39.35 -6.25 -7.07
C GLY A 127 38.14 -6.86 -6.36
N LEU A 128 38.35 -7.63 -5.29
CA LEU A 128 37.27 -8.23 -4.50
C LEU A 128 36.44 -7.16 -3.76
N ILE A 129 37.07 -6.12 -3.21
CA ILE A 129 36.38 -4.97 -2.60
C ILE A 129 35.56 -4.21 -3.67
N GLY A 130 36.14 -3.95 -4.85
CA GLY A 130 35.44 -3.31 -5.96
C GLY A 130 34.22 -4.13 -6.44
N PHE A 131 34.38 -5.44 -6.57
CA PHE A 131 33.32 -6.36 -6.99
C PHE A 131 32.20 -6.49 -5.95
N THR A 132 32.53 -6.66 -4.67
CA THR A 132 31.54 -6.73 -3.58
C THR A 132 30.82 -5.40 -3.38
N ALA A 133 31.51 -4.26 -3.49
CA ALA A 133 30.89 -2.94 -3.49
C ALA A 133 29.98 -2.74 -4.71
N CYS A 134 30.40 -3.16 -5.91
CA CYS A 134 29.59 -3.09 -7.13
C CYS A 134 28.30 -3.89 -6.99
N ILE A 135 28.38 -5.16 -6.55
CA ILE A 135 27.19 -5.98 -6.31
C ILE A 135 26.31 -5.33 -5.23
N TYR A 136 26.87 -4.84 -4.11
CA TYR A 136 26.08 -4.18 -3.06
C TYR A 136 25.32 -2.94 -3.58
N TYR A 137 25.95 -2.12 -4.44
CA TYR A 137 25.28 -0.98 -5.06
C TYR A 137 24.22 -1.37 -6.10
N MET A 138 24.33 -2.56 -6.71
CA MET A 138 23.34 -3.10 -7.67
C MET A 138 22.22 -3.90 -6.98
N SER A 139 22.47 -4.50 -5.82
CA SER A 139 21.49 -5.33 -5.07
C SER A 139 20.72 -4.55 -4.00
N SER A 140 21.16 -3.34 -3.66
CA SER A 140 20.44 -2.44 -2.76
C SER A 140 19.11 -1.98 -3.37
N PRO A 141 17.94 -2.26 -2.77
CA PRO A 141 16.65 -1.84 -3.31
C PRO A 141 16.53 -0.31 -3.35
N GLU A 142 15.96 0.23 -4.43
CA GLU A 142 15.88 1.68 -4.60
C GLU A 142 15.01 2.31 -3.51
N HIS A 143 15.49 3.41 -2.94
CA HIS A 143 14.72 4.17 -1.97
C HIS A 143 13.56 4.89 -2.65
N ILE A 144 12.36 4.72 -2.11
CA ILE A 144 11.14 5.31 -2.65
C ILE A 144 10.75 6.51 -1.79
N TYR A 145 10.66 7.66 -2.44
CA TYR A 145 10.39 8.96 -1.86
C TYR A 145 8.96 9.39 -2.18
N LEU A 146 8.21 9.83 -1.18
CA LEU A 146 6.97 10.57 -1.35
C LEU A 146 7.36 12.03 -1.61
N VAL A 147 7.26 12.45 -2.87
CA VAL A 147 7.70 13.76 -3.36
C VAL A 147 6.84 14.86 -2.78
N ASP A 148 5.56 14.83 -3.12
CA ASP A 148 4.54 15.68 -2.55
C ASP A 148 3.18 14.98 -2.68
N PHE A 149 2.15 15.62 -2.16
CA PHE A 149 0.77 15.17 -2.18
C PHE A 149 -0.15 16.40 -2.31
N ALA A 150 -1.39 16.15 -2.70
CA ALA A 150 -2.47 17.12 -2.69
C ALA A 150 -3.74 16.44 -2.16
N CYS A 151 -4.62 17.23 -1.53
CA CYS A 151 -5.86 16.76 -0.94
C CYS A 151 -6.99 17.69 -1.40
N TYR A 152 -7.85 17.22 -2.30
CA TYR A 152 -8.91 18.03 -2.86
C TYR A 152 -9.90 18.48 -1.78
N LYS A 153 -9.96 19.80 -1.58
CA LYS A 153 -11.02 20.49 -0.82
C LYS A 153 -12.09 20.97 -1.82
N PRO A 154 -13.34 20.48 -1.73
CA PRO A 154 -14.43 20.99 -2.56
C PRO A 154 -14.74 22.48 -2.31
N SER A 155 -15.47 23.11 -3.24
CA SER A 155 -15.93 24.49 -3.08
C SER A 155 -16.88 24.63 -1.88
N ASP A 156 -16.95 25.83 -1.29
CA ASP A 156 -17.87 26.11 -0.19
C ASP A 156 -19.36 26.08 -0.61
N GLU A 157 -19.67 25.96 -1.92
CA GLU A 157 -21.01 25.70 -2.47
C GLU A 157 -21.48 24.25 -2.22
N LEU A 158 -20.54 23.31 -2.12
CA LEU A 158 -20.79 21.88 -1.89
C LEU A 158 -20.77 21.52 -0.40
N LYS A 159 -20.78 22.55 0.46
CA LYS A 159 -20.62 22.48 1.91
C LYS A 159 -21.97 22.31 2.60
N VAL A 160 -22.03 21.40 3.57
CA VAL A 160 -23.23 21.09 4.35
C VAL A 160 -22.96 21.15 5.84
N THR A 161 -23.96 21.57 6.61
CA THR A 161 -24.04 21.31 8.06
C THR A 161 -24.72 19.95 8.32
N ARG A 162 -24.67 19.45 9.56
CA ARG A 162 -25.45 18.28 9.96
C ARG A 162 -26.94 18.51 9.75
N ASP A 163 -27.42 19.71 10.07
CA ASP A 163 -28.82 20.11 9.90
C ASP A 163 -29.22 20.17 8.41
N THR A 164 -28.33 20.63 7.52
CA THR A 164 -28.57 20.58 6.06
C THR A 164 -28.75 19.15 5.57
N VAL A 165 -27.96 18.19 6.08
CA VAL A 165 -28.11 16.77 5.71
C VAL A 165 -29.42 16.19 6.24
N ILE A 166 -29.83 16.52 7.48
CA ILE A 166 -31.07 16.00 8.08
C ILE A 166 -32.33 16.64 7.47
N SER A 167 -32.31 17.94 7.15
CA SER A 167 -33.40 18.60 6.42
C SER A 167 -33.54 18.01 5.02
N HIS A 168 -32.46 17.89 4.25
CA HIS A 168 -32.51 17.30 2.90
C HIS A 168 -32.99 15.83 2.93
N SER A 169 -32.52 15.01 3.88
CA SER A 169 -33.07 13.67 4.11
C SER A 169 -34.58 13.70 4.41
N ARG A 170 -35.08 14.64 5.21
CA ARG A 170 -36.53 14.78 5.50
C ARG A 170 -37.30 15.22 4.25
N ASP A 171 -36.81 16.23 3.55
CA ASP A 171 -37.45 16.83 2.37
C ASP A 171 -37.52 15.86 1.18
N SER A 172 -36.64 14.85 1.14
CA SER A 172 -36.70 13.76 0.16
C SER A 172 -37.97 12.90 0.27
N GLY A 173 -38.61 12.86 1.45
CA GLY A 173 -39.76 11.99 1.73
C GLY A 173 -39.46 10.49 1.82
N LEU A 174 -38.19 10.08 1.74
CA LEU A 174 -37.80 8.66 1.64
C LEU A 174 -37.54 7.97 2.99
N PHE A 175 -37.41 8.72 4.07
CA PHE A 175 -37.02 8.19 5.39
C PHE A 175 -38.11 8.44 6.44
N ASP A 176 -38.41 7.44 7.25
CA ASP A 176 -39.28 7.60 8.42
C ASP A 176 -38.58 8.38 9.56
N ASP A 177 -39.36 8.92 10.50
CA ASP A 177 -38.80 9.69 11.63
C ASP A 177 -37.85 8.86 12.50
N ASN A 178 -38.01 7.54 12.57
CA ASN A 178 -37.07 6.65 13.25
C ASN A 178 -35.70 6.61 12.57
N SER A 179 -35.67 6.68 11.25
CA SER A 179 -34.47 6.67 10.40
C SER A 179 -33.82 8.06 10.38
N LEU A 180 -34.60 9.14 10.38
CA LEU A 180 -34.10 10.52 10.51
C LEU A 180 -33.49 10.75 11.90
N GLU A 181 -34.15 10.31 12.97
CA GLU A 181 -33.66 10.41 14.35
C GLU A 181 -32.42 9.51 14.58
N PHE A 182 -32.34 8.35 13.91
CA PHE A 182 -31.13 7.54 13.87
C PHE A 182 -29.99 8.29 13.16
N GLN A 183 -30.22 8.84 11.96
CA GLN A 183 -29.23 9.60 11.22
C GLN A 183 -28.68 10.78 12.04
N ARG A 184 -29.56 11.56 12.70
CA ARG A 184 -29.18 12.70 13.56
C ARG A 184 -28.25 12.26 14.70
N LYS A 185 -28.64 11.22 15.45
CA LYS A 185 -27.84 10.66 16.55
C LYS A 185 -26.46 10.16 16.12
N ILE A 186 -26.33 9.62 14.90
CA ILE A 186 -25.03 9.21 14.35
C ILE A 186 -24.20 10.43 13.92
N LEU A 187 -24.78 11.41 13.23
CA LEU A 187 -24.07 12.64 12.85
C LEU A 187 -23.47 13.37 14.05
N GLU A 188 -24.22 13.50 15.14
CA GLU A 188 -23.78 14.10 16.40
C GLU A 188 -22.60 13.35 17.07
N ARG A 189 -22.55 12.02 16.94
CA ARG A 189 -21.59 11.16 17.66
C ARG A 189 -20.38 10.72 16.83
N SER A 190 -20.49 10.78 15.51
CA SER A 190 -19.50 10.35 14.52
C SER A 190 -18.09 10.93 14.68
N GLY A 191 -17.94 12.07 15.37
CA GLY A 191 -16.70 12.84 15.41
C GLY A 191 -16.42 13.64 14.14
N ILE A 192 -17.33 13.60 13.16
CA ILE A 192 -17.30 14.45 11.97
C ILE A 192 -17.61 15.90 12.39
N GLY A 193 -16.83 16.86 11.89
CA GLY A 193 -17.02 18.29 12.16
C GLY A 193 -18.34 18.83 11.59
N GLU A 194 -18.77 20.00 12.06
CA GLU A 194 -20.07 20.57 11.65
C GLU A 194 -20.12 20.85 10.13
N HIS A 195 -19.05 21.39 9.57
CA HIS A 195 -18.95 21.64 8.13
C HIS A 195 -18.25 20.51 7.40
N THR A 196 -18.95 19.89 6.45
CA THR A 196 -18.40 18.86 5.54
C THR A 196 -18.90 19.08 4.11
N TYR A 197 -18.56 18.19 3.17
CA TYR A 197 -18.92 18.35 1.75
C TYR A 197 -19.61 17.11 1.18
N CYS A 198 -20.66 17.34 0.39
CA CYS A 198 -21.44 16.31 -0.30
C CYS A 198 -21.63 16.69 -1.79
N PRO A 199 -21.81 15.74 -2.72
CA PRO A 199 -21.97 16.04 -4.13
C PRO A 199 -23.23 16.87 -4.38
N GLY A 200 -23.17 17.87 -5.27
CA GLY A 200 -24.35 18.62 -5.69
C GLY A 200 -25.45 17.73 -6.30
N ALA A 201 -25.08 16.55 -6.79
CA ALA A 201 -25.98 15.48 -7.19
C ALA A 201 -26.90 14.97 -6.06
N LEU A 202 -26.36 14.85 -4.84
CA LEU A 202 -27.12 14.51 -3.63
C LEU A 202 -27.92 15.71 -3.14
N LEU A 203 -27.36 16.93 -3.19
CA LEU A 203 -27.98 18.15 -2.65
C LEU A 203 -29.09 18.73 -3.55
N ALA A 204 -29.20 18.25 -4.79
CA ALA A 204 -30.26 18.65 -5.71
C ALA A 204 -31.65 18.21 -5.23
N SER A 205 -32.66 19.03 -5.53
CA SER A 205 -34.08 18.70 -5.35
C SER A 205 -34.81 18.83 -6.70
N PRO A 206 -35.36 17.74 -7.27
CA PRO A 206 -35.16 16.35 -6.87
C PRO A 206 -33.70 15.89 -7.06
N THR A 207 -33.30 14.86 -6.31
CA THR A 207 -31.95 14.28 -6.30
C THR A 207 -31.56 13.69 -7.66
N LYS A 208 -30.31 13.91 -8.10
CA LYS A 208 -29.85 13.54 -9.47
C LYS A 208 -28.74 12.50 -9.42
N LEU A 209 -29.13 11.23 -9.30
CA LEU A 209 -28.20 10.11 -9.12
C LEU A 209 -27.89 9.40 -10.45
N THR A 210 -27.29 10.09 -11.41
CA THR A 210 -26.94 9.48 -12.72
C THR A 210 -25.46 9.15 -12.85
N MET A 211 -25.13 8.25 -13.78
CA MET A 211 -23.75 7.96 -14.19
C MET A 211 -22.98 9.20 -14.69
N LYS A 212 -23.68 10.23 -15.19
CA LYS A 212 -23.06 11.50 -15.59
C LYS A 212 -22.62 12.31 -14.36
N ASP A 213 -23.49 12.41 -13.37
CA ASP A 213 -23.22 13.18 -12.14
C ASP A 213 -22.13 12.50 -11.30
N ALA A 214 -22.12 11.16 -11.26
CA ALA A 214 -21.05 10.37 -10.65
C ALA A 214 -19.69 10.56 -11.36
N ARG A 215 -19.68 10.62 -12.70
CA ARG A 215 -18.48 10.98 -13.46
C ARG A 215 -18.04 12.41 -13.14
N ALA A 216 -18.96 13.37 -13.03
CA ALA A 216 -18.63 14.75 -12.69
C ALA A 216 -18.02 14.88 -11.27
N GLU A 217 -18.52 14.15 -10.27
CA GLU A 217 -17.89 14.05 -8.94
C GLU A 217 -16.47 13.48 -9.05
N ALA A 218 -16.29 12.36 -9.76
CA ALA A 218 -14.98 11.73 -9.91
C ALA A 218 -13.98 12.61 -10.68
N GLU A 219 -14.40 13.29 -11.75
CA GLU A 219 -13.60 14.23 -12.52
C GLU A 219 -13.20 15.44 -11.67
N MET A 220 -14.16 16.10 -11.01
CA MET A 220 -13.91 17.24 -10.11
C MET A 220 -12.88 16.90 -9.02
N VAL A 221 -13.07 15.79 -8.32
CA VAL A 221 -12.24 15.42 -7.17
C VAL A 221 -10.87 14.88 -7.59
N MET A 222 -10.80 14.08 -8.66
CA MET A 222 -9.51 13.55 -9.15
C MET A 222 -8.67 14.62 -9.85
N PHE A 223 -9.26 15.44 -10.72
CA PHE A 223 -8.50 16.46 -11.45
C PHE A 223 -8.05 17.58 -10.50
N GLY A 224 -8.92 18.06 -9.61
CA GLY A 224 -8.52 19.07 -8.61
C GLY A 224 -7.37 18.62 -7.70
N ALA A 225 -7.33 17.34 -7.29
CA ALA A 225 -6.18 16.80 -6.56
C ALA A 225 -4.92 16.65 -7.44
N LEU A 226 -5.07 16.29 -8.71
CA LEU A 226 -3.94 16.09 -9.63
C LEU A 226 -3.32 17.42 -10.09
N ASP A 227 -4.12 18.45 -10.34
CA ASP A 227 -3.67 19.77 -10.76
C ASP A 227 -2.78 20.42 -9.68
N GLU A 228 -3.29 20.46 -8.44
CA GLU A 228 -2.54 20.92 -7.26
C GLU A 228 -1.24 20.12 -7.06
N LEU A 229 -1.28 18.78 -7.26
CA LEU A 229 -0.11 17.93 -7.17
C LEU A 229 0.93 18.25 -8.25
N PHE A 230 0.52 18.37 -9.51
CA PHE A 230 1.43 18.63 -10.63
C PHE A 230 2.03 20.04 -10.56
N GLU A 231 1.27 21.04 -10.11
CA GLU A 231 1.75 22.39 -9.85
C GLU A 231 2.82 22.40 -8.73
N LYS A 232 2.49 21.88 -7.54
CA LYS A 232 3.43 21.72 -6.41
C LYS A 232 4.71 21.00 -6.83
N CYS A 233 4.55 19.86 -7.49
CA CYS A 233 5.67 19.00 -7.87
C CYS A 233 6.50 19.56 -9.03
N ARG A 234 5.94 20.45 -9.85
CA ARG A 234 6.48 20.91 -11.15
C ARG A 234 6.87 19.73 -12.07
N VAL A 235 6.03 18.69 -12.09
CA VAL A 235 6.22 17.48 -12.90
C VAL A 235 5.13 17.43 -13.96
N LYS A 236 5.49 17.18 -15.22
CA LYS A 236 4.51 17.13 -16.31
C LYS A 236 3.77 15.79 -16.26
N PRO A 237 2.46 15.72 -16.56
CA PRO A 237 1.74 14.44 -16.58
C PRO A 237 2.33 13.38 -17.53
N LYS A 238 3.04 13.81 -18.58
CA LYS A 238 3.79 12.93 -19.51
C LYS A 238 5.04 12.28 -18.89
N ASP A 239 5.58 12.83 -17.81
CA ASP A 239 6.74 12.29 -17.09
C ASP A 239 6.35 11.14 -16.13
N ILE A 240 5.05 10.96 -15.87
CA ILE A 240 4.50 9.91 -14.99
C ILE A 240 4.54 8.57 -15.72
N GLY A 241 5.09 7.55 -15.06
CA GLY A 241 5.25 6.21 -15.62
C GLY A 241 4.35 5.14 -15.03
N ILE A 242 3.84 5.36 -13.82
CA ILE A 242 2.89 4.48 -13.14
C ILE A 242 1.75 5.35 -12.63
N LEU A 243 0.51 4.93 -12.84
CA LEU A 243 -0.69 5.54 -12.28
C LEU A 243 -1.51 4.46 -11.59
N VAL A 244 -1.70 4.58 -10.26
CA VAL A 244 -2.58 3.72 -9.48
C VAL A 244 -3.74 4.55 -8.96
N VAL A 245 -4.92 4.34 -9.53
CA VAL A 245 -6.17 4.96 -9.07
C VAL A 245 -6.93 3.98 -8.20
N ASN A 246 -7.55 4.46 -7.12
CA ASN A 246 -8.46 3.66 -6.31
C ASN A 246 -9.75 4.43 -5.96
N CYS A 247 -10.88 3.72 -6.10
CA CYS A 247 -12.22 4.10 -5.64
C CYS A 247 -13.03 2.81 -5.49
N SER A 248 -13.63 2.57 -4.34
CA SER A 248 -14.24 1.27 -4.02
C SER A 248 -15.60 1.09 -4.68
N LEU A 249 -16.45 2.11 -4.63
CA LEU A 249 -17.89 2.02 -4.91
C LEU A 249 -18.31 2.59 -6.28
N PHE A 250 -17.36 3.10 -7.07
CA PHE A 250 -17.61 3.56 -8.45
C PHE A 250 -16.47 3.12 -9.38
N ASN A 251 -16.75 2.11 -10.21
CA ASN A 251 -15.79 1.54 -11.15
C ASN A 251 -16.41 1.46 -12.56
N PRO A 252 -16.55 2.61 -13.25
CA PRO A 252 -17.19 2.67 -14.56
C PRO A 252 -16.29 2.12 -15.68
N THR A 253 -16.90 1.85 -16.84
CA THR A 253 -16.18 1.64 -18.11
C THR A 253 -16.37 2.87 -19.01
N PRO A 254 -15.31 3.42 -19.64
CA PRO A 254 -13.89 3.22 -19.31
C PRO A 254 -13.56 3.69 -17.88
N SER A 255 -12.47 3.16 -17.33
CA SER A 255 -12.03 3.31 -15.94
C SER A 255 -11.63 4.74 -15.56
N LEU A 256 -11.54 5.00 -14.25
CA LEU A 256 -11.09 6.29 -13.72
C LEU A 256 -9.60 6.53 -14.01
N SER A 257 -8.79 5.47 -14.06
CA SER A 257 -7.39 5.58 -14.53
C SER A 257 -7.28 5.93 -16.03
N ALA A 258 -8.17 5.41 -16.88
CA ALA A 258 -8.22 5.77 -18.30
C ALA A 258 -8.75 7.21 -18.51
N MET A 259 -9.72 7.63 -17.69
CA MET A 259 -10.24 9.00 -17.64
C MET A 259 -9.12 10.02 -17.36
N ILE A 260 -8.30 9.79 -16.32
CA ILE A 260 -7.13 10.61 -15.98
C ILE A 260 -6.09 10.63 -17.13
N ILE A 261 -5.75 9.46 -17.69
CA ILE A 261 -4.77 9.35 -18.79
C ILE A 261 -5.23 10.13 -20.03
N ASN A 262 -6.52 10.05 -20.37
CA ASN A 262 -7.11 10.78 -21.48
C ASN A 262 -7.20 12.29 -21.20
N HIS A 263 -7.53 12.72 -19.98
CA HIS A 263 -7.60 14.14 -19.63
C HIS A 263 -6.23 14.80 -19.80
N TYR A 264 -5.22 14.31 -19.09
CA TYR A 264 -3.88 14.92 -19.04
C TYR A 264 -2.97 14.59 -20.24
N LYS A 265 -3.46 13.81 -21.21
CA LYS A 265 -2.70 13.30 -22.37
C LYS A 265 -1.35 12.70 -21.94
N MET A 266 -1.42 11.79 -20.95
CA MET A 266 -0.26 11.08 -20.40
C MET A 266 0.43 10.21 -21.47
N ARG A 267 1.65 9.74 -21.17
CA ARG A 267 2.46 8.95 -22.12
C ARG A 267 1.80 7.60 -22.45
N GLY A 268 1.93 7.14 -23.70
CA GLY A 268 1.31 5.89 -24.17
C GLY A 268 1.85 4.60 -23.52
N ASN A 269 3.03 4.65 -22.90
CA ASN A 269 3.64 3.57 -22.13
C ASN A 269 3.58 3.83 -20.61
N ILE A 270 2.43 4.29 -20.13
CA ILE A 270 2.12 4.41 -18.70
C ILE A 270 1.55 3.09 -18.17
N LEU A 271 2.00 2.64 -17.01
CA LEU A 271 1.44 1.48 -16.32
C LEU A 271 0.22 1.94 -15.53
N SER A 272 -0.98 1.57 -15.99
CA SER A 272 -2.25 2.04 -15.45
C SER A 272 -2.95 0.95 -14.64
N PHE A 273 -3.30 1.28 -13.39
CA PHE A 273 -4.02 0.39 -12.48
C PHE A 273 -5.24 1.13 -11.91
N ASN A 274 -6.37 0.43 -11.83
CA ASN A 274 -7.62 0.94 -11.27
C ASN A 274 -8.15 -0.08 -10.24
N LEU A 275 -8.09 0.26 -8.95
CA LEU A 275 -8.42 -0.63 -7.84
C LEU A 275 -9.81 -0.31 -7.28
N GLY A 276 -10.69 -1.30 -7.26
CA GLY A 276 -12.05 -1.23 -6.70
C GLY A 276 -12.29 -2.27 -5.61
N GLY A 277 -13.39 -2.13 -4.85
CA GLY A 277 -13.81 -3.10 -3.83
C GLY A 277 -12.90 -3.26 -2.60
N MET A 278 -11.88 -2.41 -2.41
CA MET A 278 -10.90 -2.52 -1.32
C MET A 278 -11.23 -1.67 -0.07
N GLY A 279 -12.30 -0.87 -0.13
CA GLY A 279 -12.77 -0.01 0.95
C GLY A 279 -11.73 1.03 1.37
N CYS A 280 -11.88 1.54 2.60
CA CYS A 280 -11.00 2.56 3.16
C CYS A 280 -9.49 2.17 3.14
N SER A 281 -9.15 0.87 3.11
CA SER A 281 -7.77 0.39 3.04
C SER A 281 -7.07 0.66 1.69
N ALA A 282 -7.84 0.97 0.64
CA ALA A 282 -7.39 1.02 -0.75
C ALA A 282 -6.18 1.95 -1.00
N GLY A 283 -6.10 3.10 -0.31
CA GLY A 283 -4.97 4.04 -0.46
C GLY A 283 -3.61 3.45 -0.04
N ILE A 284 -3.57 2.67 1.05
CA ILE A 284 -2.34 1.97 1.49
C ILE A 284 -2.01 0.81 0.53
N ILE A 285 -3.02 0.14 -0.01
CA ILE A 285 -2.86 -0.91 -1.02
C ILE A 285 -2.34 -0.34 -2.35
N ALA A 286 -2.77 0.87 -2.73
CA ALA A 286 -2.30 1.57 -3.90
C ALA A 286 -0.85 2.07 -3.74
N LEU A 287 -0.47 2.52 -2.53
CA LEU A 287 0.93 2.83 -2.20
C LEU A 287 1.82 1.58 -2.22
N ASP A 288 1.36 0.43 -1.71
CA ASP A 288 2.06 -0.86 -1.82
C ASP A 288 2.26 -1.28 -3.29
N LEU A 289 1.20 -1.21 -4.11
CA LEU A 289 1.31 -1.51 -5.54
C LEU A 289 2.29 -0.56 -6.25
N ALA A 290 2.19 0.75 -6.00
CA ALA A 290 3.10 1.73 -6.57
C ALA A 290 4.55 1.56 -6.07
N GLN A 291 4.76 1.14 -4.81
CA GLN A 291 6.07 0.82 -4.26
C GLN A 291 6.70 -0.35 -5.02
N ASN A 292 5.97 -1.46 -5.17
CA ASN A 292 6.43 -2.64 -5.89
C ASN A 292 6.67 -2.34 -7.38
N MET A 293 5.86 -1.48 -8.01
CA MET A 293 6.10 -1.06 -9.40
C MET A 293 7.35 -0.18 -9.52
N LEU A 294 7.60 0.75 -8.58
CA LEU A 294 8.82 1.56 -8.60
C LEU A 294 10.10 0.72 -8.39
N GLN A 295 10.10 -0.28 -7.50
CA GLN A 295 11.23 -1.20 -7.35
C GLN A 295 11.61 -1.93 -8.66
N ASN A 296 10.63 -2.19 -9.54
CA ASN A 296 10.85 -2.85 -10.83
C ASN A 296 11.06 -1.87 -12.01
N HIS A 297 10.92 -0.55 -11.79
CA HIS A 297 10.98 0.46 -12.85
C HIS A 297 11.86 1.66 -12.45
N GLY A 298 13.17 1.45 -12.52
CA GLY A 298 14.21 2.43 -12.19
C GLY A 298 14.00 3.83 -12.81
N ASN A 299 14.31 4.86 -12.03
CA ASN A 299 14.26 6.27 -12.45
C ASN A 299 12.87 6.74 -13.00
N SER A 300 11.77 6.32 -12.37
CA SER A 300 10.38 6.58 -12.77
C SER A 300 9.63 7.50 -11.78
N TYR A 301 8.43 7.94 -12.17
CA TYR A 301 7.47 8.60 -11.28
C TYR A 301 6.19 7.77 -11.23
N ALA A 302 5.64 7.57 -10.03
CA ALA A 302 4.35 6.91 -9.81
C ALA A 302 3.37 7.87 -9.13
N VAL A 303 2.15 7.99 -9.63
CA VAL A 303 1.09 8.75 -8.99
C VAL A 303 0.05 7.79 -8.42
N VAL A 304 -0.29 7.98 -7.14
CA VAL A 304 -1.39 7.29 -6.47
C VAL A 304 -2.54 8.27 -6.28
N VAL A 305 -3.71 7.98 -6.85
CA VAL A 305 -4.94 8.78 -6.69
C VAL A 305 -5.95 7.96 -5.90
N SER A 306 -6.48 8.51 -4.82
CA SER A 306 -7.46 7.86 -3.93
C SER A 306 -8.66 8.78 -3.74
N THR A 307 -9.87 8.29 -3.97
CA THR A 307 -11.12 8.99 -3.68
C THR A 307 -12.25 7.97 -3.51
N GLU A 308 -13.35 8.35 -2.87
CA GLU A 308 -14.55 7.52 -2.79
C GLU A 308 -15.75 8.31 -3.32
N ASN A 309 -16.45 7.74 -4.30
CA ASN A 309 -17.53 8.41 -5.02
C ASN A 309 -18.88 8.04 -4.38
N ILE A 310 -19.57 9.05 -3.85
CA ILE A 310 -20.75 8.82 -3.00
C ILE A 310 -22.08 9.11 -3.69
N THR A 311 -22.08 9.75 -4.87
CA THR A 311 -23.30 10.02 -5.65
C THR A 311 -24.17 8.76 -5.87
N LEU A 312 -23.62 7.66 -6.38
CA LEU A 312 -24.41 6.45 -6.71
C LEU A 312 -24.54 5.45 -5.56
N ASN A 313 -24.19 5.86 -4.33
CA ASN A 313 -24.10 4.98 -3.18
C ASN A 313 -24.82 5.55 -1.94
N TRP A 314 -25.61 6.61 -2.10
CA TRP A 314 -26.59 7.03 -1.10
C TRP A 314 -27.67 5.95 -0.94
N TYR A 315 -27.92 5.54 0.30
CA TYR A 315 -28.88 4.48 0.61
C TYR A 315 -30.25 5.08 0.92
N HIS A 316 -31.30 4.54 0.28
CA HIS A 316 -32.68 5.07 0.34
C HIS A 316 -33.65 4.25 1.20
N GLY A 317 -33.19 3.15 1.82
CA GLY A 317 -34.02 2.30 2.68
C GLY A 317 -33.87 2.62 4.18
N THR A 318 -34.56 1.85 5.03
CA THR A 318 -34.59 2.07 6.49
C THR A 318 -33.61 1.19 7.28
N ASN A 319 -32.84 0.31 6.62
CA ASN A 319 -31.88 -0.55 7.32
C ASN A 319 -30.75 0.26 7.97
N ARG A 320 -30.69 0.22 9.31
CA ARG A 320 -29.71 0.97 10.12
C ARG A 320 -28.25 0.64 9.82
N SER A 321 -27.91 -0.59 9.43
CA SER A 321 -26.50 -0.95 9.09
C SER A 321 -26.01 -0.29 7.81
N MET A 322 -26.93 0.05 6.90
CA MET A 322 -26.66 0.71 5.63
C MET A 322 -26.77 2.25 5.76
N LEU A 323 -27.76 2.75 6.51
CA LEU A 323 -27.93 4.18 6.80
C LEU A 323 -26.70 4.85 7.45
N LEU A 324 -25.86 4.08 8.16
CA LEU A 324 -24.57 4.57 8.68
C LEU A 324 -23.70 5.21 7.59
N THR A 325 -23.77 4.73 6.35
CA THR A 325 -22.91 5.21 5.25
C THR A 325 -23.28 6.62 4.79
N ASN A 326 -24.57 6.94 4.68
CA ASN A 326 -25.09 8.30 4.46
C ASN A 326 -24.56 9.28 5.54
N CYS A 327 -24.56 8.85 6.80
CA CYS A 327 -24.07 9.68 7.90
C CYS A 327 -22.55 9.90 7.87
N LEU A 328 -21.77 8.89 7.48
CA LEU A 328 -20.32 8.87 7.65
C LEU A 328 -19.50 9.29 6.42
N PHE A 329 -19.96 8.97 5.20
CA PHE A 329 -19.18 9.22 4.00
C PHE A 329 -19.34 10.67 3.50
N ARG A 330 -18.25 11.27 3.03
CA ARG A 330 -18.17 12.65 2.52
C ARG A 330 -17.24 12.70 1.32
N MET A 331 -17.41 13.70 0.46
CA MET A 331 -16.50 13.90 -0.67
C MET A 331 -15.09 14.21 -0.21
N GLY A 332 -14.12 13.66 -0.92
CA GLY A 332 -12.71 13.97 -0.77
C GLY A 332 -11.84 13.12 -1.68
N GLY A 333 -10.65 13.62 -1.99
CA GLY A 333 -9.66 12.88 -2.77
C GLY A 333 -8.26 13.29 -2.39
N ALA A 334 -7.31 12.39 -2.58
CA ALA A 334 -5.89 12.66 -2.39
C ALA A 334 -5.08 12.10 -3.56
N ALA A 335 -4.13 12.90 -4.05
CA ALA A 335 -3.16 12.48 -5.05
C ALA A 335 -1.76 12.55 -4.44
N ILE A 336 -0.93 11.52 -4.64
CA ILE A 336 0.40 11.38 -4.05
C ILE A 336 1.41 11.09 -5.16
N LEU A 337 2.48 11.87 -5.26
CA LEU A 337 3.59 11.59 -6.17
C LEU A 337 4.69 10.81 -5.44
N LEU A 338 5.00 9.62 -5.93
CA LEU A 338 6.14 8.79 -5.52
C LEU A 338 7.26 8.81 -6.57
N SER A 339 8.50 8.70 -6.11
CA SER A 339 9.71 8.68 -6.94
C SER A 339 10.73 7.68 -6.37
N ASN A 340 11.30 6.82 -7.22
CA ASN A 340 12.56 6.12 -6.93
C ASN A 340 13.79 6.89 -7.44
N LYS A 341 13.59 8.04 -8.11
CA LYS A 341 14.69 8.82 -8.65
C LYS A 341 15.52 9.31 -7.47
N ARG A 342 16.78 8.89 -7.43
CA ARG A 342 17.82 9.48 -6.56
C ARG A 342 17.78 11.01 -6.55
N LYS A 343 17.25 11.64 -7.62
CA LYS A 343 17.11 13.10 -7.74
C LYS A 343 16.09 13.81 -6.84
N ASP A 344 15.61 13.19 -5.75
CA ASP A 344 14.51 13.76 -4.95
C ASP A 344 14.66 13.82 -3.37
N ARG A 345 15.85 13.78 -2.67
CA ARG A 345 16.17 13.79 -1.16
C ARG A 345 16.45 15.01 -0.11
N ARG A 346 16.78 16.33 -0.39
CA ARG A 346 16.31 17.65 0.22
C ARG A 346 15.37 18.91 -0.49
N ARG A 347 14.18 19.14 -1.29
CA ARG A 347 12.83 18.63 -2.05
C ARG A 347 11.62 17.66 -1.56
N SER A 348 11.57 16.32 -1.79
CA SER A 348 10.51 15.33 -1.40
C SER A 348 10.15 15.17 0.07
N LYS A 349 8.87 15.20 0.42
CA LYS A 349 8.42 15.22 1.81
C LYS A 349 8.83 14.03 2.70
N TYR A 350 8.78 12.78 2.21
CA TYR A 350 9.08 11.60 3.05
C TYR A 350 9.82 10.49 2.30
N GLN A 351 10.47 9.57 3.02
CA GLN A 351 10.96 8.29 2.48
C GLN A 351 10.10 7.12 3.01
N LEU A 352 9.66 6.24 2.11
CA LEU A 352 8.83 5.08 2.43
C LEU A 352 9.71 3.91 2.89
N SER A 353 9.84 3.72 4.21
CA SER A 353 10.69 2.67 4.79
C SER A 353 10.06 1.27 4.71
N HIS A 354 8.82 1.12 5.18
CA HIS A 354 8.13 -0.18 5.27
C HIS A 354 6.64 -0.02 5.01
N ILE A 355 6.04 -0.97 4.29
CA ILE A 355 4.61 -1.23 4.28
C ILE A 355 4.40 -2.67 4.76
N VAL A 356 3.45 -2.88 5.66
CA VAL A 356 3.07 -4.20 6.17
C VAL A 356 1.57 -4.39 5.97
N ARG A 357 1.20 -5.45 5.25
CA ARG A 357 -0.20 -5.82 5.02
C ARG A 357 -0.60 -7.06 5.82
N THR A 358 -1.80 -6.99 6.38
CA THR A 358 -2.54 -8.09 7.00
C THR A 358 -3.83 -8.25 6.20
N HIS A 359 -4.21 -9.47 5.84
CA HIS A 359 -5.40 -9.72 5.02
C HIS A 359 -6.23 -10.85 5.63
N ASN A 360 -7.33 -10.49 6.27
CA ASN A 360 -8.17 -11.43 7.02
C ASN A 360 -9.32 -12.02 6.19
N GLY A 361 -9.42 -11.77 4.88
CA GLY A 361 -10.56 -12.23 4.05
C GLY A 361 -10.72 -13.77 3.86
N GLN A 362 -10.05 -14.58 4.67
CA GLN A 362 -10.33 -16.02 4.86
C GLN A 362 -11.17 -16.30 6.13
N ASP A 363 -11.29 -15.32 7.03
CA ASP A 363 -12.17 -15.35 8.19
C ASP A 363 -13.53 -14.79 7.80
N ASP A 364 -14.58 -15.57 8.05
CA ASP A 364 -15.96 -15.28 7.66
C ASP A 364 -16.48 -13.95 8.23
N LYS A 365 -16.08 -13.62 9.46
CA LYS A 365 -16.46 -12.38 10.14
C LYS A 365 -15.78 -11.17 9.52
N SER A 366 -14.50 -11.31 9.18
CA SER A 366 -13.72 -10.29 8.47
C SER A 366 -14.20 -10.08 7.03
N TYR A 367 -14.63 -11.14 6.33
CA TYR A 367 -15.17 -11.06 4.97
C TYR A 367 -16.55 -10.39 4.93
N LYS A 368 -17.46 -10.78 5.82
CA LYS A 368 -18.83 -10.24 5.91
C LYS A 368 -18.91 -8.91 6.68
N CYS A 369 -17.78 -8.26 6.94
CA CYS A 369 -17.69 -7.15 7.89
C CYS A 369 -18.19 -5.81 7.33
N VAL A 370 -17.88 -5.56 6.05
CA VAL A 370 -18.39 -4.43 5.27
C VAL A 370 -18.73 -4.99 3.89
N PHE A 371 -20.01 -5.03 3.53
CA PHE A 371 -20.48 -5.78 2.37
C PHE A 371 -21.55 -5.00 1.59
N GLN A 372 -21.48 -5.03 0.27
CA GLN A 372 -22.47 -4.37 -0.61
C GLN A 372 -23.53 -5.40 -1.02
N GLU A 373 -24.77 -5.14 -0.63
CA GLU A 373 -25.90 -6.06 -0.78
C GLU A 373 -27.21 -5.28 -0.97
N GLU A 374 -28.28 -6.00 -1.30
CA GLU A 374 -29.64 -5.47 -1.34
C GLU A 374 -30.34 -5.68 0.01
N ASP A 375 -31.16 -4.72 0.44
CA ASP A 375 -32.08 -4.90 1.58
C ASP A 375 -33.31 -5.75 1.21
N SER A 376 -34.22 -5.97 2.17
CA SER A 376 -35.47 -6.73 1.93
C SER A 376 -36.34 -6.17 0.81
N ASN A 377 -36.14 -4.91 0.44
CA ASN A 377 -36.92 -4.16 -0.55
C ASN A 377 -36.17 -4.02 -1.88
N ARG A 378 -35.02 -4.72 -2.04
CA ARG A 378 -34.08 -4.64 -3.18
C ARG A 378 -33.37 -3.29 -3.34
N THR A 379 -33.26 -2.54 -2.25
CA THR A 379 -32.46 -1.30 -2.20
C THR A 379 -31.00 -1.66 -2.00
N LYS A 380 -30.16 -1.43 -3.01
CA LYS A 380 -28.69 -1.60 -2.89
C LYS A 380 -28.14 -0.67 -1.81
N GLY A 381 -27.51 -1.23 -0.79
CA GLY A 381 -26.79 -0.50 0.27
C GLY A 381 -25.40 -1.09 0.54
N LEU A 382 -24.69 -0.51 1.50
CA LEU A 382 -23.42 -1.03 2.01
C LEU A 382 -23.56 -1.26 3.52
N THR A 383 -23.75 -2.53 3.91
CA THR A 383 -23.89 -2.93 5.31
C THR A 383 -22.55 -2.81 6.03
N ILE A 384 -22.55 -2.13 7.18
CA ILE A 384 -21.46 -2.15 8.15
C ILE A 384 -21.85 -3.06 9.33
N SER A 385 -21.06 -4.11 9.58
CA SER A 385 -21.26 -5.03 10.70
C SER A 385 -20.79 -4.43 12.02
N LYS A 386 -21.53 -4.73 13.10
CA LYS A 386 -21.12 -4.39 14.48
C LYS A 386 -19.80 -5.07 14.90
N GLU A 387 -19.39 -6.13 14.22
CA GLU A 387 -18.12 -6.82 14.50
C GLU A 387 -16.88 -6.05 13.98
N LEU A 388 -17.06 -4.96 13.22
CA LEU A 388 -15.96 -4.20 12.60
C LEU A 388 -14.89 -3.74 13.59
N MET A 389 -15.26 -3.30 14.79
CA MET A 389 -14.29 -2.88 15.79
C MET A 389 -13.46 -4.05 16.34
N ALA A 390 -14.06 -5.23 16.50
CA ALA A 390 -13.34 -6.44 16.92
C ALA A 390 -12.41 -6.93 15.80
N VAL A 391 -12.92 -7.05 14.57
CA VAL A 391 -12.17 -7.43 13.37
C VAL A 391 -10.97 -6.50 13.13
N ALA A 392 -11.20 -5.18 13.19
CA ALA A 392 -10.15 -4.17 13.05
C ALA A 392 -9.10 -4.28 14.17
N GLY A 393 -9.52 -4.50 15.42
CA GLY A 393 -8.61 -4.73 16.55
C GLY A 393 -7.72 -5.96 16.36
N HIS A 394 -8.29 -7.08 15.91
CA HIS A 394 -7.54 -8.30 15.58
C HIS A 394 -6.55 -8.08 14.42
N ALA A 395 -6.98 -7.44 13.34
CA ALA A 395 -6.14 -7.14 12.18
C ALA A 395 -4.99 -6.17 12.52
N LEU A 396 -5.27 -5.12 13.29
CA LEU A 396 -4.29 -4.14 13.76
C LEU A 396 -3.27 -4.78 14.70
N LYS A 397 -3.70 -5.63 15.65
CA LYS A 397 -2.79 -6.38 16.52
C LYS A 397 -1.82 -7.25 15.70
N ALA A 398 -2.33 -8.02 14.74
CA ALA A 398 -1.50 -8.84 13.86
C ALA A 398 -0.56 -8.01 12.97
N ASN A 399 -0.98 -6.81 12.54
CA ASN A 399 -0.15 -5.89 11.77
C ASN A 399 1.01 -5.34 12.61
N ILE A 400 0.71 -4.80 13.80
CA ILE A 400 1.71 -4.26 14.74
C ILE A 400 2.72 -5.34 15.17
N THR A 401 2.26 -6.56 15.47
CA THR A 401 3.16 -7.69 15.77
C THR A 401 4.05 -8.07 14.59
N THR A 402 3.59 -7.91 13.34
CA THR A 402 4.41 -8.14 12.14
C THR A 402 5.41 -6.99 11.91
N LEU A 403 5.02 -5.74 12.20
CA LEU A 403 5.83 -4.54 11.99
C LEU A 403 6.96 -4.38 13.02
N GLY A 404 6.70 -4.77 14.28
CA GLY A 404 7.61 -4.60 15.42
C GLY A 404 9.10 -4.93 15.14
N PRO A 405 9.44 -6.13 14.68
CA PRO A 405 10.84 -6.52 14.41
C PRO A 405 11.56 -5.68 13.35
N SER A 406 10.83 -4.97 12.48
CA SER A 406 11.40 -4.08 11.47
C SER A 406 11.61 -2.64 11.94
N VAL A 407 11.03 -2.24 13.07
CA VAL A 407 10.97 -0.83 13.51
C VAL A 407 11.51 -0.57 14.91
N LEU A 408 11.41 -1.54 15.82
CA LEU A 408 11.79 -1.42 17.22
C LEU A 408 13.32 -1.58 17.43
N PRO A 409 13.92 -0.90 18.43
CA PRO A 409 15.29 -1.16 18.86
C PRO A 409 15.51 -2.63 19.28
N LEU A 410 16.74 -3.14 19.16
CA LEU A 410 17.08 -4.52 19.53
C LEU A 410 16.78 -4.84 21.01
N SER A 411 16.90 -3.86 21.91
CA SER A 411 16.52 -4.00 23.32
C SER A 411 15.03 -4.36 23.49
N GLU A 412 14.14 -3.61 22.85
CA GLU A 412 12.69 -3.86 22.84
C GLU A 412 12.35 -5.22 22.22
N GLN A 413 13.05 -5.59 21.15
CA GLN A 413 12.87 -6.91 20.52
C GLN A 413 13.24 -8.04 21.48
N ILE A 414 14.37 -7.93 22.20
CA ILE A 414 14.79 -8.93 23.20
C ILE A 414 13.78 -8.99 24.36
N LEU A 415 13.35 -7.84 24.90
CA LEU A 415 12.35 -7.76 25.97
C LEU A 415 10.99 -8.36 25.55
N PHE A 416 10.62 -8.29 24.28
CA PHE A 416 9.41 -8.91 23.73
C PHE A 416 9.56 -10.42 23.47
N PHE A 417 10.66 -10.84 22.84
CA PHE A 417 10.87 -12.24 22.50
C PHE A 417 11.23 -13.11 23.70
N TRP A 418 11.87 -12.56 24.74
CA TRP A 418 12.28 -13.34 25.92
C TRP A 418 11.09 -13.97 26.68
N PRO A 419 10.02 -13.24 27.10
CA PRO A 419 8.85 -13.86 27.70
C PRO A 419 8.12 -14.86 26.77
N LEU A 420 8.14 -14.63 25.46
CA LEU A 420 7.56 -15.58 24.49
C LEU A 420 8.35 -16.88 24.42
N PHE A 421 9.69 -16.80 24.46
CA PHE A 421 10.58 -17.96 24.53
C PHE A 421 10.44 -18.70 25.87
N SER A 422 10.47 -17.98 27.00
CA SER A 422 10.32 -18.55 28.34
C SER A 422 8.98 -19.26 28.52
N ARG A 423 7.89 -18.70 27.98
CA ARG A 423 6.56 -19.36 27.96
C ARG A 423 6.54 -20.60 27.06
N LYS A 424 7.02 -20.49 25.82
CA LYS A 424 6.75 -21.50 24.77
C LYS A 424 7.80 -22.62 24.71
N VAL A 425 9.01 -22.37 25.19
CA VAL A 425 10.13 -23.34 25.22
C VAL A 425 10.42 -23.79 26.65
N LEU A 426 10.60 -22.85 27.58
CA LEU A 426 10.95 -23.16 28.98
C LEU A 426 9.72 -23.46 29.88
N LYS A 427 8.50 -23.31 29.35
CA LYS A 427 7.21 -23.50 30.06
C LYS A 427 7.05 -22.64 31.33
N MET A 428 7.77 -21.52 31.44
CA MET A 428 7.72 -20.61 32.59
C MET A 428 6.55 -19.63 32.47
N ASP A 429 5.79 -19.41 33.56
CA ASP A 429 4.77 -18.36 33.60
C ASP A 429 5.38 -16.97 33.89
N VAL A 430 6.05 -16.43 32.87
CA VAL A 430 6.48 -15.03 32.81
C VAL A 430 5.32 -14.19 32.28
N LYS A 431 5.07 -12.97 32.79
CA LYS A 431 4.03 -12.09 32.22
C LYS A 431 4.39 -11.66 30.78
N PRO A 432 3.41 -11.47 29.87
CA PRO A 432 3.68 -11.05 28.50
C PRO A 432 4.11 -9.58 28.46
N TYR A 433 5.20 -9.28 27.75
CA TYR A 433 5.65 -7.90 27.54
C TYR A 433 4.92 -7.24 26.37
N ILE A 434 4.72 -5.92 26.47
CA ILE A 434 4.15 -5.06 25.42
C ILE A 434 5.25 -4.06 25.06
N PRO A 435 5.78 -4.05 23.81
CA PRO A 435 6.89 -3.15 23.44
C PRO A 435 6.48 -1.68 23.45
N ASP A 436 7.38 -0.77 23.81
CA ASP A 436 7.13 0.66 23.66
C ASP A 436 7.43 1.14 22.25
N PHE A 437 6.39 1.13 21.41
CA PHE A 437 6.43 1.66 20.05
C PHE A 437 6.71 3.17 19.96
N LYS A 438 6.66 3.94 21.05
CA LYS A 438 7.12 5.35 21.06
C LYS A 438 8.62 5.48 20.79
N LEU A 439 9.40 4.45 21.13
CA LEU A 439 10.83 4.38 20.80
C LEU A 439 11.09 4.21 19.28
N ALA A 440 10.07 3.82 18.52
CA ALA A 440 10.14 3.68 17.06
C ALA A 440 9.45 4.81 16.29
N PHE A 441 8.42 5.46 16.88
CA PHE A 441 7.52 6.40 16.18
C PHE A 441 7.20 7.65 17.01
N GLU A 442 7.39 8.85 16.44
CA GLU A 442 6.92 10.11 17.05
C GLU A 442 5.40 10.30 16.88
N HIS A 443 4.84 9.78 15.79
CA HIS A 443 3.49 10.07 15.34
C HIS A 443 2.77 8.80 14.87
N PHE A 444 1.56 8.60 15.41
CA PHE A 444 0.64 7.54 15.02
C PHE A 444 -0.58 8.17 14.35
N CYS A 445 -0.83 7.85 13.08
CA CYS A 445 -2.11 8.13 12.44
C CYS A 445 -2.96 6.86 12.46
N VAL A 446 -4.17 6.95 13.03
CA VAL A 446 -5.15 5.87 13.14
C VAL A 446 -6.47 6.34 12.53
N HIS A 447 -7.20 5.43 11.87
CA HIS A 447 -8.48 5.75 11.24
C HIS A 447 -9.57 6.11 12.28
N ALA A 448 -10.39 7.13 11.98
CA ALA A 448 -11.29 7.75 12.95
C ALA A 448 -12.64 7.05 13.17
N GLY A 449 -13.07 6.15 12.29
CA GLY A 449 -14.41 5.54 12.26
C GLY A 449 -14.76 4.54 13.36
N GLY A 450 -14.30 4.76 14.61
CA GLY A 450 -14.46 3.83 15.74
C GLY A 450 -15.35 4.29 16.89
N ARG A 451 -16.15 5.36 16.71
CA ARG A 451 -16.97 5.98 17.78
C ARG A 451 -18.44 6.25 17.41
N ALA A 452 -18.85 5.90 16.19
CA ALA A 452 -20.20 6.09 15.67
C ALA A 452 -21.15 4.95 16.11
#